data_AF-Q54MY2-F1
#
_entry.id   AF-Q54MY2-F1
#
_cell.length_a   1.000
_cell.length_b   1.000
_cell.length_c   1.000
_cell.angle_alpha   90.00
_cell.angle_beta   90.00
_cell.angle_gamma   90.00
#
_symmetry.space_group_name_H-M   'P 1'
#
loop_
_entity.id
_entity.type
_entity.pdbx_description
1 polymer ?
#
loop_
_entity_poly.entity_id
_entity_poly.type
_entity_poly.pdbx_seq_one_letter_code
_entity_poly.pdbx_strand_id
1 'polypeptide(L)'
;MFPGQERREIEICVAKVGELYSFLGVSKTSTTKEITFEFLRIKNKLGIEGDEINNLEMDKLKKNYYEPSLLSYNILTNPIARSMYDNEYYEIALLLSEINNNNKKKKKKIFIYQLLSNTLDLILVNMSKKGNQSILKMAEMIYERNGPTSFFIGGAYNLCGAIIHSKLICNPINAIILMLVGEESEKIMINSDGILSAITYYPIRFIIDCLFLSPFTTSPIKVINDIILGRDGSAVGDSESSNLFYSFTSSISILLLKKLIDISIIKIDKIILENVKKNNNNNSNESKFWKYCEIIYCNSITQGILRASLLHPLQIIRLQYPYEFVESYLQGTPIPEVIGPISMAIKVYNQQGFSKFFNGFSLAIPFYIIRSISTRISPPRNLNLYSD
;
A
#
# COMPACT_ATOMS: atom_id res chain seq x y z
N MET A 1 -21.60 37.27 -23.17
CA MET A 1 -21.29 36.20 -22.21
C MET A 1 -21.62 36.78 -20.83
N PHE A 2 -22.48 36.10 -20.06
CA PHE A 2 -23.03 36.65 -18.81
C PHE A 2 -22.02 36.41 -17.69
N PRO A 3 -21.63 37.40 -16.86
CA PRO A 3 -20.54 37.30 -15.87
C PRO A 3 -20.58 36.08 -14.92
N GLY A 4 -21.72 35.41 -14.77
CA GLY A 4 -21.83 34.15 -14.03
C GLY A 4 -21.26 32.91 -14.75
N GLN A 5 -21.21 32.90 -16.08
CA GLN A 5 -20.66 31.79 -16.84
C GLN A 5 -19.13 31.77 -16.77
N GLU A 6 -18.47 32.92 -16.93
CA GLU A 6 -17.01 33.02 -16.82
C GLU A 6 -16.54 32.64 -15.42
N ARG A 7 -17.25 33.08 -14.37
CA ARG A 7 -16.95 32.67 -12.98
C ARG A 7 -17.01 31.17 -12.80
N ARG A 8 -18.06 30.52 -13.27
CA ARG A 8 -18.22 29.06 -13.19
C ARG A 8 -17.13 28.31 -13.96
N GLU A 9 -16.73 28.81 -15.13
CA GLU A 9 -15.64 28.23 -15.92
C GLU A 9 -14.29 28.35 -15.19
N ILE A 10 -14.01 29.49 -14.56
CA ILE A 10 -12.82 29.70 -13.74
C ILE A 10 -12.82 28.75 -12.54
N GLU A 11 -13.92 28.67 -11.79
CA GLU A 11 -14.06 27.78 -10.63
C GLU A 11 -13.81 26.31 -11.01
N ILE A 12 -14.43 25.83 -12.09
CA ILE A 12 -14.23 24.47 -12.59
C ILE A 12 -12.78 24.24 -12.97
N CYS A 13 -12.15 25.20 -13.65
CA CYS A 13 -10.76 25.07 -14.08
C CYS A 13 -9.81 25.05 -12.87
N VAL A 14 -9.94 26.01 -11.95
CA VAL A 14 -9.13 26.11 -10.73
C VAL A 14 -9.29 24.90 -9.83
N ALA A 15 -10.51 24.38 -9.66
CA ALA A 15 -10.73 23.14 -8.93
C ALA A 15 -10.03 21.93 -9.58
N LYS A 16 -9.97 21.90 -10.92
CA LYS A 16 -9.39 20.76 -11.67
C LYS A 16 -7.86 20.82 -11.76
N VAL A 17 -7.27 21.98 -12.01
CA VAL A 17 -5.82 22.12 -12.26
C VAL A 17 -5.06 22.94 -11.22
N GLY A 18 -5.75 23.70 -10.39
CA GLY A 18 -5.15 24.67 -9.48
C GLY A 18 -4.74 25.93 -10.24
N GLU A 19 -3.46 26.26 -10.19
CA GLU A 19 -2.91 27.51 -10.71
C GLU A 19 -2.69 27.44 -12.23
N LEU A 20 -3.37 28.33 -12.97
CA LEU A 20 -3.53 28.23 -14.42
C LEU A 20 -2.24 28.56 -15.20
N TYR A 21 -1.46 29.53 -14.72
CA TYR A 21 -0.23 29.96 -15.40
C TYR A 21 0.82 28.83 -15.38
N SER A 22 1.11 28.28 -14.19
CA SER A 22 2.04 27.16 -14.04
C SER A 22 1.54 25.89 -14.71
N PHE A 23 0.23 25.66 -14.75
CA PHE A 23 -0.35 24.54 -15.47
C PHE A 23 -0.07 24.61 -16.99
N LEU A 24 -0.19 25.80 -17.59
CA LEU A 24 0.16 26.04 -18.99
C LEU A 24 1.66 26.26 -19.23
N GLY A 25 2.48 26.32 -18.17
CA GLY A 25 3.92 26.55 -18.28
C GLY A 25 4.30 28.00 -18.61
N VAL A 26 3.44 28.95 -18.26
CA VAL A 26 3.63 30.40 -18.49
C VAL A 26 3.73 31.16 -17.16
N SER A 27 4.11 32.44 -17.23
CA SER A 27 4.17 33.34 -16.07
C SER A 27 2.92 34.24 -16.01
N LYS A 28 2.62 34.79 -14.84
CA LYS A 28 1.55 35.80 -14.68
C LYS A 28 1.77 37.02 -15.58
N THR A 29 3.04 37.37 -15.84
CA THR A 29 3.45 38.46 -16.73
C THR A 29 3.39 38.11 -18.22
N SER A 30 3.11 36.85 -18.58
CA SER A 30 3.17 36.41 -19.96
C SER A 30 2.10 37.07 -20.83
N THR A 31 2.50 37.46 -22.03
CA THR A 31 1.62 38.08 -23.02
C THR A 31 0.65 37.05 -23.60
N THR A 32 -0.47 37.51 -24.17
CA THR A 32 -1.42 36.63 -24.87
C THR A 32 -0.74 35.81 -25.96
N LYS A 33 0.25 36.38 -26.66
CA LYS A 33 1.04 35.68 -27.70
C LYS A 33 1.87 34.53 -27.12
N GLU A 34 2.52 34.74 -25.98
CA GLU A 34 3.29 33.68 -25.29
C GLU A 34 2.37 32.56 -24.79
N ILE A 35 1.20 32.92 -24.25
CA ILE A 35 0.19 31.96 -23.79
C ILE A 35 -0.32 31.11 -24.95
N THR A 36 -0.64 31.74 -26.10
CA THR A 36 -1.03 31.03 -27.32
C THR A 36 0.07 30.12 -27.83
N PHE A 37 1.33 30.58 -27.82
CA PHE A 37 2.46 29.76 -28.23
C PHE A 37 2.61 28.49 -27.37
N GLU A 38 2.56 28.62 -26.05
CA GLU A 38 2.68 27.49 -25.13
C GLU A 38 1.49 26.52 -25.22
N PHE A 39 0.27 27.04 -25.36
CA PHE A 39 -0.91 26.20 -25.60
C PHE A 39 -0.78 25.40 -26.91
N LEU A 40 -0.36 26.03 -28.01
CA LEU A 40 -0.13 25.35 -29.28
C LEU A 40 0.99 24.30 -29.17
N ARG A 41 2.05 24.58 -28.40
CA ARG A 41 3.11 23.61 -28.09
C ARG A 41 2.57 22.38 -27.38
N ILE A 42 1.70 22.56 -26.37
CA ILE A 42 1.03 21.46 -25.66
C ILE A 42 0.12 20.68 -26.60
N LYS A 43 -0.70 21.37 -27.40
CA LYS A 43 -1.62 20.76 -28.38
C LYS A 43 -0.86 19.89 -29.39
N ASN A 44 0.23 20.40 -29.94
CA ASN A 44 1.07 19.67 -30.90
C ASN A 44 1.76 18.46 -30.24
N LYS A 45 2.27 18.61 -29.01
CA LYS A 45 2.88 17.50 -28.25
C LYS A 45 1.89 16.36 -27.97
N LEU A 46 0.61 16.68 -27.80
CA LEU A 46 -0.45 15.70 -27.61
C LEU A 46 -0.92 15.05 -28.92
N GLY A 47 -0.43 15.50 -30.09
CA GLY A 47 -0.80 14.92 -31.40
C GLY A 47 -2.27 15.08 -31.75
N ILE A 48 -2.94 16.12 -31.25
CA ILE A 48 -4.37 16.36 -31.48
C ILE A 48 -4.53 17.16 -32.77
N GLU A 49 -4.65 16.46 -33.89
CA GLU A 49 -5.13 16.98 -35.17
C GLU A 49 -6.53 16.40 -35.45
N GLY A 50 -7.53 17.27 -35.65
CA GLY A 50 -8.88 16.83 -36.03
C GLY A 50 -9.71 16.15 -34.92
N ASP A 51 -10.99 15.89 -35.25
CA ASP A 51 -12.00 15.32 -34.33
C ASP A 51 -12.03 13.78 -34.30
N GLU A 52 -11.06 13.08 -34.91
CA GLU A 52 -11.06 11.62 -35.00
C GLU A 52 -9.97 10.99 -34.13
N ILE A 53 -10.26 10.58 -32.89
CA ILE A 53 -9.34 9.72 -32.14
C ILE A 53 -10.09 8.64 -31.35
N ASN A 54 -10.17 7.45 -31.94
CA ASN A 54 -10.78 6.22 -31.41
C ASN A 54 -9.90 5.44 -30.39
N ASN A 55 -8.97 6.10 -29.68
CA ASN A 55 -8.08 5.42 -28.74
C ASN A 55 -8.39 5.81 -27.28
N LEU A 56 -8.74 4.82 -26.46
CA LEU A 56 -9.10 4.98 -25.04
C LEU A 56 -8.00 5.66 -24.18
N GLU A 57 -6.72 5.53 -24.56
CA GLU A 57 -5.62 6.26 -23.94
C GLU A 57 -5.61 7.75 -24.32
N MET A 58 -5.97 8.06 -25.57
CA MET A 58 -6.10 9.42 -26.05
C MET A 58 -7.30 10.14 -25.43
N ASP A 59 -8.41 9.45 -25.16
CA ASP A 59 -9.53 10.03 -24.41
C ASP A 59 -9.13 10.46 -23.00
N LYS A 60 -8.33 9.64 -22.31
CA LYS A 60 -7.81 10.00 -20.98
C LYS A 60 -6.86 11.18 -21.04
N LEU A 61 -5.96 11.22 -22.03
CA LEU A 61 -5.06 12.36 -22.24
C LEU A 61 -5.86 13.62 -22.59
N LYS A 62 -6.86 13.50 -23.47
CA LYS A 62 -7.75 14.59 -23.86
C LYS A 62 -8.49 15.16 -22.65
N LYS A 63 -9.14 14.31 -21.86
CA LYS A 63 -9.93 14.71 -20.68
C LYS A 63 -9.08 15.27 -19.53
N ASN A 64 -7.89 14.72 -19.30
CA ASN A 64 -7.05 15.08 -18.16
C ASN A 64 -6.04 16.19 -18.45
N TYR A 65 -5.63 16.37 -19.70
CA TYR A 65 -4.61 17.36 -20.07
C TYR A 65 -5.09 18.36 -21.12
N TYR A 66 -5.70 17.90 -22.23
CA TYR A 66 -6.11 18.83 -23.30
C TYR A 66 -7.28 19.73 -22.91
N GLU A 67 -8.40 19.17 -22.43
CA GLU A 67 -9.57 19.96 -22.04
C GLU A 67 -9.23 21.00 -20.96
N PRO A 68 -8.48 20.66 -19.88
CA PRO A 68 -8.08 21.66 -18.92
C PRO A 68 -7.10 22.68 -19.49
N SER A 69 -6.22 22.29 -20.43
CA SER A 69 -5.31 23.23 -21.10
C SER A 69 -6.07 24.21 -21.98
N LEU A 70 -7.08 23.73 -22.71
CA LEU A 70 -7.95 24.57 -23.54
C LEU A 70 -8.76 25.54 -22.67
N LEU A 71 -9.33 25.04 -21.55
CA LEU A 71 -10.07 25.89 -20.62
C LEU A 71 -9.17 26.95 -19.97
N SER A 72 -7.98 26.55 -19.50
CA SER A 72 -6.96 27.47 -18.97
C SER A 72 -6.56 28.51 -20.01
N TYR A 73 -6.36 28.07 -21.26
CA TYR A 73 -6.02 28.95 -22.37
C TYR A 73 -7.12 29.99 -22.64
N ASN A 74 -8.38 29.56 -22.70
CA ASN A 74 -9.51 30.45 -22.93
C ASN A 74 -9.66 31.48 -21.79
N ILE A 75 -9.45 31.07 -20.54
CA ILE A 75 -9.49 31.98 -19.38
C ILE A 75 -8.35 33.00 -19.46
N LEU A 76 -7.12 32.56 -19.69
CA LEU A 76 -5.94 33.44 -19.67
C LEU A 76 -5.81 34.33 -20.90
N THR A 77 -6.48 34.01 -22.02
CA THR A 77 -6.47 34.85 -23.22
C THR A 77 -7.63 35.82 -23.30
N ASN A 78 -8.75 35.56 -22.59
CA ASN A 78 -9.84 36.52 -22.46
C ASN A 78 -9.50 37.57 -21.38
N PRO A 79 -9.37 38.87 -21.72
CA PRO A 79 -8.98 39.90 -20.75
C PRO A 79 -9.89 40.00 -19.52
N ILE A 80 -11.20 39.81 -19.70
CA ILE A 80 -12.19 39.89 -18.60
C ILE A 80 -12.02 38.69 -17.67
N ALA A 81 -11.99 37.48 -18.23
CA ALA A 81 -11.84 36.26 -17.45
C ALA A 81 -10.46 36.19 -16.76
N ARG A 82 -9.39 36.61 -17.44
CA ARG A 82 -8.05 36.72 -16.87
C ARG A 82 -8.02 37.70 -15.69
N SER A 83 -8.62 38.89 -15.85
CA SER A 83 -8.69 39.86 -14.76
C SER A 83 -9.51 39.33 -13.57
N MET A 84 -10.62 38.61 -13.81
CA MET A 84 -11.39 37.96 -12.74
C MET A 84 -10.56 36.88 -12.05
N TYR A 85 -9.88 36.02 -12.80
CA TYR A 85 -9.00 34.99 -12.25
C TYR A 85 -7.88 35.61 -11.39
N ASP A 86 -7.18 36.60 -11.93
CA ASP A 86 -6.05 37.26 -11.26
C ASP A 86 -6.44 37.96 -9.96
N ASN A 87 -7.66 38.51 -9.89
CA ASN A 87 -8.14 39.29 -8.74
C ASN A 87 -8.87 38.44 -7.70
N GLU A 88 -9.67 37.45 -8.12
CA GLU A 88 -10.57 36.70 -7.23
C GLU A 88 -10.07 35.28 -6.92
N TYR A 89 -9.36 34.62 -7.85
CA TYR A 89 -9.07 33.18 -7.76
C TYR A 89 -7.59 32.82 -7.69
N TYR A 90 -6.68 33.72 -8.05
CA TYR A 90 -5.25 33.41 -8.17
C TYR A 90 -4.64 32.90 -6.85
N GLU A 91 -4.90 33.56 -5.72
CA GLU A 91 -4.41 33.14 -4.40
C GLU A 91 -5.01 31.80 -3.96
N ILE A 92 -6.31 31.57 -4.23
CA ILE A 92 -6.97 30.29 -3.96
C ILE A 92 -6.33 29.18 -4.80
N ALA A 93 -6.03 29.47 -6.06
CA ALA A 93 -5.41 28.55 -7.00
C ALA A 93 -3.98 28.19 -6.59
N LEU A 94 -3.20 29.15 -6.07
CA LEU A 94 -1.87 28.92 -5.51
C LEU A 94 -1.94 27.97 -4.31
N LEU A 95 -2.83 28.25 -3.35
CA LEU A 95 -3.03 27.39 -2.17
C LEU A 95 -3.45 25.96 -2.58
N LEU A 96 -4.38 25.82 -3.53
CA LEU A 96 -4.78 24.51 -4.05
C LEU A 96 -3.62 23.78 -4.73
N SER A 97 -2.79 24.49 -5.50
CA SER A 97 -1.60 23.91 -6.15
C SER A 97 -0.57 23.44 -5.11
N GLU A 98 -0.33 24.21 -4.06
CA GLU A 98 0.54 23.83 -2.95
C GLU A 98 0.02 22.60 -2.19
N ILE A 99 -1.28 22.56 -1.86
CA ILE A 99 -1.94 21.42 -1.23
C ILE A 99 -1.80 20.18 -2.14
N ASN A 100 -2.09 20.32 -3.43
CA ASN A 100 -1.97 19.24 -4.41
C ASN A 100 -0.53 18.76 -4.56
N ASN A 101 0.45 19.66 -4.59
CA ASN A 101 1.87 19.32 -4.66
C ASN A 101 2.37 18.65 -3.38
N ASN A 102 1.94 19.12 -2.21
CA ASN A 102 2.24 18.49 -0.93
C ASN A 102 1.61 17.09 -0.84
N ASN A 103 0.37 16.94 -1.30
CA ASN A 103 -0.30 15.63 -1.39
C ASN A 103 0.39 14.70 -2.40
N LYS A 104 0.81 15.19 -3.57
CA LYS A 104 1.59 14.42 -4.55
C LYS A 104 2.94 13.99 -3.97
N LYS A 105 3.69 14.90 -3.33
CA LYS A 105 4.97 14.60 -2.64
C LYS A 105 4.76 13.58 -1.53
N LYS A 106 3.70 13.72 -0.73
CA LYS A 106 3.31 12.78 0.33
C LYS A 106 3.00 11.39 -0.24
N LYS A 107 2.15 11.30 -1.26
CA LYS A 107 1.83 10.05 -1.99
C LYS A 107 3.10 9.40 -2.57
N LYS A 108 3.99 10.18 -3.18
CA LYS A 108 5.28 9.68 -3.71
C LYS A 108 6.17 9.13 -2.59
N LYS A 109 6.29 9.82 -1.45
CA LYS A 109 7.03 9.31 -0.27
C LYS A 109 6.44 8.00 0.25
N ILE A 110 5.11 7.93 0.41
CA ILE A 110 4.41 6.71 0.85
C ILE A 110 4.69 5.55 -0.11
N PHE A 111 4.59 5.79 -1.42
CA PHE A 111 4.88 4.80 -2.44
C PHE A 111 6.32 4.27 -2.34
N ILE A 112 7.31 5.15 -2.18
CA ILE A 112 8.72 4.75 -2.00
C ILE A 112 8.90 3.89 -0.75
N TYR A 113 8.32 4.28 0.38
CA TYR A 113 8.43 3.49 1.62
C TYR A 113 7.72 2.14 1.51
N GLN A 114 6.56 2.08 0.85
CA GLN A 114 5.87 0.81 0.59
C GLN A 114 6.69 -0.09 -0.33
N LEU A 115 7.30 0.47 -1.38
CA LEU A 115 8.16 -0.26 -2.29
C LEU A 115 9.36 -0.86 -1.55
N LEU A 116 10.07 -0.05 -0.76
CA LEU A 116 11.21 -0.51 0.07
C LEU A 116 10.79 -1.57 1.09
N SER A 117 9.65 -1.36 1.77
CA SER A 117 9.12 -2.33 2.73
C SER A 117 8.81 -3.67 2.05
N ASN A 118 8.23 -3.65 0.86
CA ASN A 118 7.90 -4.89 0.13
C ASN A 118 9.14 -5.64 -0.37
N THR A 119 10.18 -4.92 -0.81
CA THR A 119 11.48 -5.52 -1.14
C THR A 119 12.12 -6.18 0.08
N LEU A 120 12.09 -5.51 1.23
CA LEU A 120 12.57 -6.09 2.48
C LEU A 120 11.74 -7.29 2.94
N ASP A 121 10.42 -7.30 2.74
CA ASP A 121 9.55 -8.46 3.04
C ASP A 121 9.98 -9.69 2.24
N LEU A 122 10.26 -9.53 0.95
CA LEU A 122 10.75 -10.62 0.09
C LEU A 122 12.06 -11.23 0.62
N ILE A 123 13.04 -10.37 0.95
CA ILE A 123 14.34 -10.80 1.48
C ILE A 123 14.15 -11.46 2.85
N LEU A 124 13.33 -10.86 3.72
CA LEU A 124 13.03 -11.36 5.05
C LEU A 124 12.39 -12.75 5.01
N VAL A 125 11.41 -12.95 4.14
CA VAL A 125 10.75 -14.26 3.94
C VAL A 125 11.74 -15.29 3.42
N ASN A 126 12.62 -14.94 2.48
CA ASN A 126 13.64 -15.88 2.00
C ASN A 126 14.74 -16.19 3.03
N MET A 127 15.13 -15.23 3.85
CA MET A 127 16.06 -15.49 4.96
C MET A 127 15.42 -16.33 6.07
N SER A 128 14.10 -16.23 6.26
CA SER A 128 13.38 -17.09 7.21
C SER A 128 13.48 -18.57 6.82
N LYS A 129 13.58 -18.87 5.51
CA LYS A 129 13.71 -20.22 4.95
C LYS A 129 15.06 -20.84 5.32
N LYS A 130 16.18 -20.21 4.94
CA LYS A 130 17.54 -20.74 5.15
C LYS A 130 18.25 -19.98 6.26
N GLY A 131 18.34 -20.59 7.44
CA GLY A 131 18.76 -19.90 8.66
C GLY A 131 20.14 -19.24 8.65
N ASN A 132 21.01 -19.50 7.67
CA ASN A 132 22.39 -19.01 7.67
C ASN A 132 22.88 -18.46 6.31
N GLN A 133 22.00 -18.00 5.42
CA GLN A 133 22.48 -17.28 4.22
C GLN A 133 22.82 -15.83 4.55
N SER A 134 23.97 -15.34 4.07
CA SER A 134 24.28 -13.91 4.18
C SER A 134 23.30 -13.09 3.34
N ILE A 135 22.97 -11.88 3.81
CA ILE A 135 22.13 -10.93 3.07
C ILE A 135 22.67 -10.70 1.66
N LEU A 136 24.00 -10.66 1.52
CA LEU A 136 24.70 -10.51 0.24
C LEU A 136 24.36 -11.66 -0.72
N LYS A 137 24.48 -12.91 -0.27
CA LYS A 137 24.16 -14.09 -1.10
C LYS A 137 22.69 -14.13 -1.50
N MET A 138 21.81 -13.66 -0.62
CA MET A 138 20.38 -13.53 -0.94
C MET A 138 20.15 -12.45 -2.02
N ALA A 139 20.83 -11.31 -1.91
CA ALA A 139 20.76 -10.25 -2.91
C ALA A 139 21.31 -10.72 -4.27
N GLU A 140 22.42 -11.47 -4.29
CA GLU A 140 22.96 -12.11 -5.49
C GLU A 140 21.95 -13.03 -6.16
N MET A 141 21.33 -13.96 -5.40
CA MET A 141 20.31 -14.88 -5.93
C MET A 141 19.09 -14.16 -6.53
N ILE A 142 18.67 -13.03 -5.92
CA ILE A 142 17.58 -12.21 -6.45
C ILE A 142 18.03 -11.51 -7.74
N TYR A 143 19.24 -10.94 -7.75
CA TYR A 143 19.80 -10.24 -8.89
C TYR A 143 20.01 -11.17 -10.09
N GLU A 144 20.50 -12.40 -9.88
CA GLU A 144 20.74 -13.39 -10.94
C GLU A 144 19.49 -13.70 -11.78
N ARG A 145 18.28 -13.56 -11.20
CA ARG A 145 17.03 -13.86 -11.90
C ARG A 145 16.74 -12.92 -13.08
N ASN A 146 16.75 -11.60 -12.84
CA ASN A 146 16.32 -10.55 -13.79
C ASN A 146 16.98 -9.18 -13.49
N GLY A 147 18.17 -9.19 -12.86
CA GLY A 147 18.89 -7.98 -12.46
C GLY A 147 18.17 -7.16 -11.38
N PRO A 148 18.33 -5.81 -11.39
CA PRO A 148 17.75 -4.92 -10.38
C PRO A 148 16.22 -5.01 -10.26
N THR A 149 15.53 -5.37 -11.35
CA THR A 149 14.07 -5.45 -11.38
C THR A 149 13.51 -6.54 -10.45
N SER A 150 14.30 -7.59 -10.19
CA SER A 150 13.92 -8.69 -9.30
C SER A 150 13.62 -8.26 -7.87
N PHE A 151 14.32 -7.23 -7.37
CA PHE A 151 14.08 -6.71 -6.01
C PHE A 151 12.69 -6.09 -5.85
N PHE A 152 12.07 -5.67 -6.96
CA PHE A 152 10.75 -5.06 -6.96
C PHE A 152 9.63 -6.08 -7.18
N ILE A 153 9.96 -7.34 -7.48
CA ILE A 153 8.98 -8.42 -7.64
C ILE A 153 8.13 -8.57 -6.37
N GLY A 154 8.75 -8.46 -5.19
CA GLY A 154 8.04 -8.47 -3.90
C GLY A 154 6.96 -7.39 -3.81
N GLY A 155 7.30 -6.18 -4.27
CA GLY A 155 6.36 -5.06 -4.38
C GLY A 155 5.25 -5.33 -5.38
N ALA A 156 5.58 -5.90 -6.54
CA ALA A 156 4.59 -6.24 -7.57
C ALA A 156 3.59 -7.28 -7.07
N TYR A 157 4.03 -8.36 -6.40
CA TYR A 157 3.11 -9.38 -5.86
C TYR A 157 2.22 -8.82 -4.77
N ASN A 158 2.77 -8.04 -3.83
CA ASN A 158 1.96 -7.39 -2.78
C ASN A 158 0.95 -6.40 -3.38
N LEU A 159 1.33 -5.64 -4.41
CA LEU A 159 0.43 -4.71 -5.10
C LEU A 159 -0.67 -5.46 -5.85
N CYS A 160 -0.33 -6.48 -6.64
CA CYS A 160 -1.30 -7.32 -7.34
C CYS A 160 -2.28 -7.97 -6.35
N GLY A 161 -1.77 -8.52 -5.25
CA GLY A 161 -2.61 -9.08 -4.20
C GLY A 161 -3.54 -8.06 -3.54
N ALA A 162 -3.06 -6.84 -3.28
CA ALA A 162 -3.89 -5.76 -2.75
C ALA A 162 -4.98 -5.32 -3.74
N ILE A 163 -4.67 -5.29 -5.05
CA ILE A 163 -5.65 -4.97 -6.10
C ILE A 163 -6.70 -6.08 -6.21
N ILE A 164 -6.27 -7.35 -6.25
CA ILE A 164 -7.18 -8.52 -6.28
C ILE A 164 -8.08 -8.49 -5.05
N HIS A 165 -7.51 -8.32 -3.86
CA HIS A 165 -8.27 -8.28 -2.61
C HIS A 165 -9.30 -7.15 -2.60
N SER A 166 -8.86 -5.92 -2.87
CA SER A 166 -9.75 -4.76 -2.83
C SER A 166 -10.84 -4.83 -3.90
N LYS A 167 -10.47 -5.10 -5.16
CA LYS A 167 -11.40 -5.02 -6.29
C LYS A 167 -12.25 -6.27 -6.50
N LEU A 168 -11.68 -7.46 -6.29
CA LEU A 168 -12.35 -8.73 -6.62
C LEU A 168 -12.96 -9.43 -5.40
N ILE A 169 -12.56 -9.07 -4.18
CA ILE A 169 -13.08 -9.72 -2.97
C ILE A 169 -13.85 -8.72 -2.11
N CYS A 170 -13.19 -7.67 -1.60
CA CYS A 170 -13.84 -6.72 -0.70
C CYS A 170 -14.97 -5.95 -1.37
N ASN A 171 -14.75 -5.38 -2.57
CA ASN A 171 -15.79 -4.59 -3.23
C ASN A 171 -17.08 -5.41 -3.50
N PRO A 172 -17.03 -6.63 -4.05
CA PRO A 172 -18.22 -7.46 -4.20
C PRO A 172 -18.87 -7.85 -2.87
N ILE A 173 -18.09 -8.24 -1.86
CA ILE A 173 -18.63 -8.60 -0.54
C ILE A 173 -19.33 -7.38 0.10
N ASN A 174 -18.70 -6.21 0.04
CA ASN A 174 -19.26 -4.97 0.55
C ASN A 174 -20.53 -4.59 -0.21
N ALA A 175 -20.56 -4.76 -1.53
CA ALA A 175 -21.76 -4.54 -2.33
C ALA A 175 -22.89 -5.49 -1.92
N ILE A 176 -22.60 -6.78 -1.69
CA ILE A 176 -23.58 -7.76 -1.22
C ILE A 176 -24.11 -7.40 0.17
N ILE A 177 -23.22 -7.03 1.12
CA ILE A 177 -23.63 -6.61 2.47
C ILE A 177 -24.52 -5.37 2.40
N LEU A 178 -24.15 -4.38 1.59
CA LEU A 178 -24.92 -3.16 1.38
C LEU A 178 -26.29 -3.46 0.76
N MET A 179 -26.35 -4.39 -0.20
CA MET A 179 -27.62 -4.86 -0.79
C MET A 179 -28.50 -5.60 0.23
N LEU A 180 -27.92 -6.37 1.15
CA LEU A 180 -28.66 -7.18 2.11
C LEU A 180 -29.14 -6.39 3.34
N VAL A 181 -28.33 -5.42 3.81
CA VAL A 181 -28.54 -4.73 5.09
C VAL A 181 -28.97 -3.26 4.92
N GLY A 182 -28.80 -2.68 3.73
CA GLY A 182 -29.16 -1.27 3.48
C GLY A 182 -28.28 -0.29 4.25
N GLU A 183 -28.79 0.87 4.67
CA GLU A 183 -28.02 1.92 5.34
C GLU A 183 -27.42 1.50 6.69
N GLU A 184 -28.03 0.55 7.40
CA GLU A 184 -27.44 0.00 8.65
C GLU A 184 -26.14 -0.76 8.40
N SER A 185 -25.85 -1.12 7.14
CA SER A 185 -24.60 -1.79 6.75
C SER A 185 -23.37 -0.96 7.10
N GLU A 186 -23.42 0.37 7.06
CA GLU A 186 -22.24 1.22 7.28
C GLU A 186 -21.66 1.00 8.69
N LYS A 187 -22.52 0.92 9.71
CA LYS A 187 -22.10 0.64 11.10
C LYS A 187 -21.52 -0.77 11.26
N ILE A 188 -22.09 -1.77 10.58
CA ILE A 188 -21.62 -3.16 10.61
C ILE A 188 -20.28 -3.28 9.86
N MET A 189 -20.14 -2.61 8.72
CA MET A 189 -18.94 -2.62 7.89
C MET A 189 -17.75 -2.01 8.64
N ILE A 190 -17.91 -0.83 9.27
CA ILE A 190 -16.83 -0.19 10.03
C ILE A 190 -16.25 -1.13 11.12
N ASN A 191 -17.11 -1.88 11.81
CA ASN A 191 -16.70 -2.78 12.89
C ASN A 191 -16.15 -4.14 12.38
N SER A 192 -16.71 -4.68 11.30
CA SER A 192 -16.36 -6.00 10.77
C SER A 192 -15.19 -5.96 9.77
N ASP A 193 -14.92 -4.81 9.14
CA ASP A 193 -13.91 -4.63 8.08
C ASP A 193 -12.55 -5.16 8.51
N GLY A 194 -12.16 -4.97 9.77
CA GLY A 194 -10.87 -5.43 10.25
C GLY A 194 -10.71 -6.96 10.20
N ILE A 195 -11.70 -7.69 10.72
CA ILE A 195 -11.64 -9.15 10.83
C ILE A 195 -11.93 -9.77 9.46
N LEU A 196 -12.97 -9.30 8.78
CA LEU A 196 -13.36 -9.78 7.46
C LEU A 196 -12.23 -9.56 6.43
N SER A 197 -11.58 -8.39 6.44
CA SER A 197 -10.42 -8.13 5.59
C SER A 197 -9.27 -9.09 5.88
N ALA A 198 -8.98 -9.39 7.15
CA ALA A 198 -7.91 -10.32 7.50
C ALA A 198 -8.19 -11.76 7.03
N ILE A 199 -9.43 -12.22 7.19
CA ILE A 199 -9.92 -13.52 6.74
C ILE A 199 -9.86 -13.60 5.21
N THR A 200 -10.45 -12.63 4.51
CA THR A 200 -10.52 -12.61 3.04
C THR A 200 -9.18 -12.36 2.35
N TYR A 201 -8.22 -11.69 3.02
CA TYR A 201 -6.88 -11.46 2.47
C TYR A 201 -5.96 -12.69 2.59
N TYR A 202 -6.25 -13.64 3.48
CA TYR A 202 -5.35 -14.77 3.70
C TYR A 202 -5.06 -15.59 2.44
N PRO A 203 -6.03 -16.02 1.62
CA PRO A 203 -5.72 -16.88 0.47
C PRO A 203 -4.74 -16.21 -0.49
N ILE A 204 -4.92 -14.90 -0.70
CA ILE A 204 -4.01 -14.07 -1.48
C ILE A 204 -2.63 -14.02 -0.83
N ARG A 205 -2.59 -13.82 0.49
CA ARG A 205 -1.31 -13.76 1.22
C ARG A 205 -0.56 -15.10 1.18
N PHE A 206 -1.26 -16.23 1.31
CA PHE A 206 -0.70 -17.56 1.16
C PHE A 206 -0.04 -17.74 -0.21
N ILE A 207 -0.76 -17.39 -1.29
CA ILE A 207 -0.22 -17.41 -2.66
C ILE A 207 1.05 -16.56 -2.76
N ILE A 208 1.04 -15.33 -2.21
CA ILE A 208 2.21 -14.45 -2.21
C ILE A 208 3.38 -15.07 -1.45
N ASP A 209 3.15 -15.68 -0.29
CA ASP A 209 4.22 -16.31 0.48
C ASP A 209 4.79 -17.53 -0.25
N CYS A 210 3.95 -18.35 -0.89
CA CYS A 210 4.40 -19.45 -1.76
C CYS A 210 5.25 -18.93 -2.92
N LEU A 211 4.86 -17.81 -3.54
CA LEU A 211 5.64 -17.17 -4.60
C LEU A 211 6.97 -16.60 -4.09
N PHE A 212 7.02 -16.11 -2.85
CA PHE A 212 8.26 -15.63 -2.22
C PHE A 212 9.19 -16.78 -1.84
N LEU A 213 8.65 -17.92 -1.41
CA LEU A 213 9.42 -19.07 -0.92
C LEU A 213 9.86 -20.02 -2.04
N SER A 214 9.21 -19.95 -3.19
CA SER A 214 9.56 -20.69 -4.40
C SER A 214 10.95 -20.31 -4.92
N PRO A 215 11.71 -21.24 -5.54
CA PRO A 215 12.96 -20.92 -6.21
C PRO A 215 12.80 -19.75 -7.19
N PHE A 216 13.74 -18.81 -7.19
CA PHE A 216 13.72 -17.66 -8.11
C PHE A 216 13.75 -18.06 -9.58
N THR A 217 14.26 -19.26 -9.88
CA THR A 217 14.29 -19.86 -11.22
C THR A 217 12.91 -20.31 -11.71
N THR A 218 11.93 -20.48 -10.83
CA THR A 218 10.58 -20.93 -11.19
C THR A 218 9.70 -19.74 -11.60
N SER A 219 9.01 -19.85 -12.74
CA SER A 219 8.04 -18.85 -13.19
C SER A 219 6.88 -18.71 -12.21
N PRO A 220 6.38 -17.50 -11.91
CA PRO A 220 5.27 -17.29 -10.97
C PRO A 220 3.99 -17.98 -11.43
N ILE A 221 3.73 -18.00 -12.74
CA ILE A 221 2.59 -18.68 -13.35
C ILE A 221 2.69 -20.19 -13.12
N LYS A 222 3.90 -20.74 -13.24
CA LYS A 222 4.19 -22.14 -12.97
C LYS A 222 3.94 -22.49 -11.50
N VAL A 223 4.35 -21.63 -10.58
CA VAL A 223 4.04 -21.79 -9.16
C VAL A 223 2.52 -21.81 -8.93
N ILE A 224 1.77 -20.89 -9.54
CA ILE A 224 0.32 -20.85 -9.35
C ILE A 224 -0.36 -22.07 -9.95
N ASN A 225 -0.06 -22.43 -11.21
CA ASN A 225 -0.75 -23.52 -11.90
C ASN A 225 -0.38 -24.89 -11.34
N ASP A 226 0.91 -25.12 -11.11
CA ASP A 226 1.38 -26.46 -10.85
C ASP A 226 1.42 -26.72 -9.34
N ILE A 227 1.85 -25.73 -8.54
CA ILE A 227 2.00 -25.87 -7.07
C ILE A 227 0.70 -25.54 -6.33
N ILE A 228 -0.01 -24.49 -6.72
CA ILE A 228 -1.19 -24.01 -5.97
C ILE A 228 -2.49 -24.61 -6.51
N LEU A 229 -2.64 -24.68 -7.84
CA LEU A 229 -3.85 -25.24 -8.47
C LEU A 229 -3.74 -26.74 -8.76
N GLY A 230 -2.56 -27.36 -8.61
CA GLY A 230 -2.36 -28.80 -8.78
C GLY A 230 -2.64 -29.32 -10.21
N ARG A 231 -2.52 -28.46 -11.24
CA ARG A 231 -2.98 -28.80 -12.61
C ARG A 231 -2.15 -29.89 -13.30
N ASP A 232 -0.93 -30.13 -12.85
CA ASP A 232 -0.02 -31.08 -13.49
C ASP A 232 -0.25 -32.54 -13.08
N GLY A 233 -1.31 -32.84 -12.30
CA GLY A 233 -1.74 -34.21 -11.98
C GLY A 233 -0.73 -35.05 -11.17
N SER A 234 0.40 -34.45 -10.77
CA SER A 234 1.50 -35.11 -10.05
C SER A 234 1.31 -35.09 -8.53
N ALA A 235 0.38 -34.29 -8.00
CA ALA A 235 -0.07 -34.38 -6.62
C ALA A 235 -1.20 -35.41 -6.54
N VAL A 236 -0.81 -36.65 -6.22
CA VAL A 236 -1.67 -37.84 -6.18
C VAL A 236 -2.61 -37.75 -4.97
N GLY A 237 -3.87 -37.34 -5.17
CA GLY A 237 -4.97 -37.56 -4.22
C GLY A 237 -6.18 -36.64 -4.39
N ASP A 238 -7.34 -37.20 -4.75
CA ASP A 238 -8.61 -36.52 -5.11
C ASP A 238 -9.29 -35.62 -4.03
N SER A 239 -8.59 -35.21 -2.96
CA SER A 239 -9.20 -34.43 -1.85
C SER A 239 -8.50 -33.10 -1.51
N GLU A 240 -7.55 -32.63 -2.32
CA GLU A 240 -6.59 -31.58 -1.94
C GLU A 240 -7.13 -30.14 -1.82
N SER A 241 -8.25 -29.77 -2.47
CA SER A 241 -8.81 -28.42 -2.26
C SER A 241 -9.18 -28.18 -0.79
N SER A 242 -9.52 -29.24 -0.06
CA SER A 242 -9.77 -29.19 1.37
C SER A 242 -8.51 -28.81 2.17
N ASN A 243 -7.30 -29.22 1.76
CA ASN A 243 -6.06 -28.95 2.48
C ASN A 243 -5.66 -27.47 2.47
N LEU A 244 -5.91 -26.74 1.37
CA LEU A 244 -5.71 -25.29 1.35
C LEU A 244 -6.66 -24.57 2.32
N PHE A 245 -7.93 -24.98 2.37
CA PHE A 245 -8.91 -24.46 3.34
C PHE A 245 -8.64 -24.90 4.78
N TYR A 246 -8.02 -26.07 5.01
CA TYR A 246 -7.58 -26.44 6.36
C TYR A 246 -6.37 -25.61 6.79
N SER A 247 -5.42 -25.34 5.89
CA SER A 247 -4.26 -24.47 6.20
C SER A 247 -4.69 -23.06 6.65
N PHE A 248 -5.79 -22.58 6.07
CA PHE A 248 -6.42 -21.30 6.38
C PHE A 248 -6.80 -21.19 7.86
N THR A 249 -7.45 -22.21 8.44
CA THR A 249 -7.94 -22.14 9.83
C THR A 249 -6.79 -22.03 10.83
N SER A 250 -5.69 -22.77 10.62
CA SER A 250 -4.51 -22.71 11.47
C SER A 250 -3.84 -21.32 11.44
N SER A 251 -3.79 -20.68 10.28
CA SER A 251 -3.09 -19.41 10.08
C SER A 251 -3.91 -18.17 10.47
N ILE A 252 -5.25 -18.26 10.48
CA ILE A 252 -6.12 -17.15 10.94
C ILE A 252 -5.74 -16.71 12.35
N SER A 253 -5.51 -17.66 13.26
CA SER A 253 -5.16 -17.38 14.65
C SER A 253 -3.90 -16.49 14.74
N ILE A 254 -2.88 -16.78 13.93
CA ILE A 254 -1.65 -15.99 13.85
C ILE A 254 -1.95 -14.61 13.26
N LEU A 255 -2.73 -14.53 12.18
CA LEU A 255 -3.07 -13.25 11.55
C LEU A 255 -3.85 -12.34 12.51
N LEU A 256 -4.84 -12.88 13.22
CA LEU A 256 -5.60 -12.16 14.23
C LEU A 256 -4.69 -11.72 15.38
N LEU A 257 -3.82 -12.59 15.88
CA LEU A 257 -2.88 -12.25 16.94
C LEU A 257 -1.93 -11.13 16.51
N LYS A 258 -1.33 -11.21 15.31
CA LYS A 258 -0.49 -10.13 14.77
C LYS A 258 -1.25 -8.81 14.68
N LYS A 259 -2.50 -8.84 14.22
CA LYS A 259 -3.36 -7.65 14.14
C LYS A 259 -3.69 -7.08 15.52
N LEU A 260 -3.98 -7.93 16.50
CA LEU A 260 -4.23 -7.51 17.88
C LEU A 260 -2.99 -6.87 18.52
N ILE A 261 -1.80 -7.43 18.27
CA ILE A 261 -0.53 -6.84 18.70
C ILE A 261 -0.35 -5.46 18.07
N ASP A 262 -0.51 -5.34 16.74
CA ASP A 262 -0.40 -4.05 16.04
C ASP A 262 -1.39 -3.00 16.58
N ILE A 263 -2.64 -3.39 16.79
CA ILE A 263 -3.67 -2.52 17.39
C ILE A 263 -3.27 -2.09 18.81
N SER A 264 -2.76 -3.02 19.62
CA SER A 264 -2.35 -2.75 21.00
C SER A 264 -1.20 -1.76 21.04
N ILE A 265 -0.19 -1.93 20.18
CA ILE A 265 0.93 -0.98 20.05
C ILE A 265 0.42 0.41 19.69
N ILE A 266 -0.48 0.51 18.70
CA ILE A 266 -1.07 1.79 18.28
C ILE A 266 -1.91 2.42 19.40
N LYS A 267 -2.65 1.62 20.18
CA LYS A 267 -3.42 2.12 21.34
C LYS A 267 -2.51 2.67 22.42
N ILE A 268 -1.39 2.00 22.72
CA ILE A 268 -0.40 2.49 23.69
C ILE A 268 0.21 3.81 23.21
N ASP A 269 0.56 3.92 21.92
CA ASP A 269 1.03 5.18 21.33
C ASP A 269 0.02 6.32 21.54
N LYS A 270 -1.26 6.06 21.28
CA LYS A 270 -2.33 7.05 21.50
C LYS A 270 -2.44 7.48 22.96
N ILE A 271 -2.44 6.53 23.90
CA ILE A 271 -2.52 6.83 25.34
C ILE A 271 -1.35 7.71 25.78
N ILE A 272 -0.12 7.39 25.35
CA ILE A 272 1.06 8.19 25.67
C ILE A 272 0.91 9.61 25.12
N LEU A 273 0.59 9.75 23.83
CA LEU A 273 0.46 11.05 23.17
C LEU A 273 -0.69 11.90 23.74
N GLU A 274 -1.82 11.29 24.09
CA GLU A 274 -2.95 11.98 24.73
C GLU A 274 -2.59 12.49 26.12
N ASN A 275 -1.87 11.69 26.92
CA ASN A 275 -1.45 12.11 28.27
C ASN A 275 -0.34 13.17 28.22
N VAL A 276 0.57 13.12 27.25
CA VAL A 276 1.53 14.21 27.02
C VAL A 276 0.79 15.52 26.70
N LYS A 277 -0.21 15.48 25.82
CA LYS A 277 -1.01 16.67 25.48
C LYS A 277 -1.78 17.22 26.68
N LYS A 278 -2.44 16.35 27.45
CA LYS A 278 -3.16 16.75 28.68
C LYS A 278 -2.23 17.39 29.71
N ASN A 279 -1.04 16.81 29.91
CA ASN A 279 -0.08 17.30 30.92
C ASN A 279 0.73 18.52 30.47
N ASN A 280 0.81 18.81 29.18
CA ASN A 280 1.36 20.09 28.72
C ASN A 280 0.41 21.27 28.98
N ASN A 281 -0.91 21.01 29.07
CA ASN A 281 -1.90 22.04 29.37
C ASN A 281 -2.03 22.32 30.87
N ASN A 282 -1.86 21.30 31.72
CA ASN A 282 -1.93 21.42 33.17
C ASN A 282 -0.51 21.34 33.74
N ASN A 283 0.05 22.46 34.22
CA ASN A 283 1.42 22.63 34.77
C ASN A 283 1.78 21.71 35.97
N SER A 284 1.67 20.39 35.84
CA SER A 284 1.95 19.41 36.89
C SER A 284 3.29 18.68 36.68
N ASN A 285 3.95 18.35 37.78
CA ASN A 285 5.19 17.55 37.79
C ASN A 285 5.01 16.13 37.20
N GLU A 286 3.77 15.64 37.05
CA GLU A 286 3.44 14.41 36.31
C GLU A 286 3.79 14.50 34.81
N SER A 287 4.13 15.69 34.29
CA SER A 287 4.52 15.89 32.90
C SER A 287 5.82 15.18 32.48
N LYS A 288 6.76 14.91 33.40
CA LYS A 288 8.05 14.32 33.04
C LYS A 288 7.95 12.86 32.61
N PHE A 289 7.17 12.05 33.32
CA PHE A 289 7.01 10.62 33.02
C PHE A 289 6.48 10.40 31.60
N TRP A 290 5.36 11.04 31.25
CA TRP A 290 4.76 10.91 29.91
C TRP A 290 5.66 11.44 28.80
N LYS A 291 6.41 12.53 29.05
CA LYS A 291 7.43 13.03 28.11
C LYS A 291 8.54 12.01 27.88
N TYR A 292 9.05 11.35 28.93
CA TYR A 292 10.03 10.27 28.77
C TYR A 292 9.43 9.06 28.03
N CYS A 293 8.20 8.68 28.33
CA CYS A 293 7.51 7.63 27.58
C CYS A 293 7.38 7.99 26.09
N GLU A 294 7.01 9.21 25.73
CA GLU A 294 6.97 9.65 24.33
C GLU A 294 8.35 9.55 23.66
N ILE A 295 9.40 10.05 24.32
CA ILE A 295 10.77 10.02 23.77
C ILE A 295 11.26 8.58 23.58
N ILE A 296 11.07 7.72 24.59
CA ILE A 296 11.61 6.35 24.61
C ILE A 296 10.74 5.42 23.77
N TYR A 297 9.42 5.45 23.93
CA TYR A 297 8.51 4.49 23.30
C TYR A 297 8.04 4.96 21.93
N CYS A 298 7.66 6.23 21.76
CA CYS A 298 7.04 6.70 20.52
C CYS A 298 8.05 7.04 19.41
N ASN A 299 9.35 6.77 19.56
CA ASN A 299 10.30 6.91 18.43
C ASN A 299 10.20 5.72 17.45
N SER A 300 10.48 5.97 16.16
CA SER A 300 10.31 4.95 15.11
C SER A 300 11.25 3.75 15.27
N ILE A 301 12.42 3.93 15.88
CA ILE A 301 13.42 2.86 16.09
C ILE A 301 12.90 1.86 17.11
N THR A 302 12.48 2.33 18.28
CA THR A 302 11.94 1.52 19.37
C THR A 302 10.67 0.81 18.93
N GLN A 303 9.80 1.50 18.20
CA GLN A 303 8.62 0.88 17.58
C GLN A 303 9.00 -0.23 16.59
N GLY A 304 10.03 -0.02 15.78
CA GLY A 304 10.54 -1.02 14.86
C GLY A 304 11.08 -2.26 15.59
N ILE A 305 11.87 -2.05 16.64
CA ILE A 305 12.43 -3.13 17.48
C ILE A 305 11.32 -3.89 18.20
N LEU A 306 10.36 -3.20 18.80
CA LEU A 306 9.24 -3.80 19.51
C LEU A 306 8.38 -4.65 18.56
N ARG A 307 8.01 -4.09 17.39
CA ARG A 307 7.26 -4.81 16.37
C ARG A 307 8.03 -6.01 15.84
N ALA A 308 9.33 -5.87 15.57
CA ALA A 308 10.16 -7.00 15.16
C ALA A 308 10.14 -8.09 16.24
N SER A 309 10.33 -7.73 17.51
CA SER A 309 10.38 -8.68 18.63
C SER A 309 9.08 -9.46 18.82
N LEU A 310 7.93 -8.80 18.66
CA LEU A 310 6.63 -9.41 18.90
C LEU A 310 6.04 -10.11 17.67
N LEU A 311 6.26 -9.56 16.47
CA LEU A 311 5.59 -10.03 15.24
C LEU A 311 6.47 -10.97 14.42
N HIS A 312 7.79 -10.87 14.52
CA HIS A 312 8.68 -11.69 13.69
C HIS A 312 8.60 -13.18 14.04
N PRO A 313 8.63 -13.61 15.32
CA PRO A 313 8.45 -15.03 15.65
C PRO A 313 7.13 -15.60 15.10
N LEU A 314 6.04 -14.82 15.18
CA LEU A 314 4.74 -15.18 14.61
C LEU A 314 4.80 -15.29 13.09
N GLN A 315 5.57 -14.42 12.43
CA GLN A 315 5.81 -14.48 11.00
C GLN A 315 6.58 -15.74 10.60
N ILE A 316 7.59 -16.16 11.39
CA ILE A 316 8.32 -17.41 11.16
C ILE A 316 7.39 -18.62 11.23
N ILE A 317 6.55 -18.71 12.27
CA ILE A 317 5.58 -19.81 12.43
C ILE A 317 4.62 -19.86 11.23
N ARG A 318 4.08 -18.70 10.85
CA ARG A 318 3.14 -18.57 9.73
C ARG A 318 3.73 -19.02 8.39
N LEU A 319 5.02 -18.77 8.18
CA LEU A 319 5.71 -19.11 6.94
C LEU A 319 6.11 -20.59 6.82
N GLN A 320 6.06 -21.36 7.91
CA GLN A 320 6.47 -22.77 7.86
C GLN A 320 5.55 -23.60 6.97
N TYR A 321 4.24 -23.46 7.08
CA TYR A 321 3.33 -24.26 6.26
C TYR A 321 3.45 -23.94 4.76
N PRO A 322 3.41 -22.67 4.30
CA PRO A 322 3.71 -22.34 2.91
C PRO A 322 5.08 -22.87 2.44
N TYR A 323 6.07 -22.87 3.33
CA TYR A 323 7.40 -23.39 3.03
C TYR A 323 7.40 -24.91 2.81
N GLU A 324 6.86 -25.67 3.75
CA GLU A 324 6.75 -27.13 3.66
C GLU A 324 5.89 -27.54 2.46
N PHE A 325 4.83 -26.78 2.15
CA PHE A 325 3.98 -26.98 0.98
C PHE A 325 4.76 -26.84 -0.33
N VAL A 326 5.52 -25.74 -0.49
CA VAL A 326 6.38 -25.52 -1.66
C VAL A 326 7.47 -26.59 -1.75
N GLU A 327 8.07 -26.99 -0.63
CA GLU A 327 9.11 -28.01 -0.59
C GLU A 327 8.57 -29.39 -0.98
N SER A 328 7.42 -29.77 -0.43
CA SER A 328 6.75 -31.04 -0.74
C SER A 328 6.47 -31.16 -2.23
N TYR A 329 5.93 -30.10 -2.84
CA TYR A 329 5.70 -30.07 -4.28
C TYR A 329 7.00 -30.21 -5.08
N LEU A 330 8.04 -29.45 -4.75
CA LEU A 330 9.32 -29.49 -5.48
C LEU A 330 10.04 -30.83 -5.37
N GLN A 331 9.83 -31.56 -4.27
CA GLN A 331 10.43 -32.88 -4.03
C GLN A 331 9.53 -34.03 -4.48
N GLY A 332 8.27 -33.76 -4.87
CA GLY A 332 7.28 -34.80 -5.16
C GLY A 332 6.91 -35.63 -3.93
N THR A 333 7.04 -35.07 -2.73
CA THR A 333 6.63 -35.73 -1.47
C THR A 333 5.19 -35.34 -1.13
N PRO A 334 4.47 -36.16 -0.32
CA PRO A 334 3.10 -35.85 0.08
C PRO A 334 2.97 -34.46 0.74
N ILE A 335 1.85 -33.78 0.47
CA ILE A 335 1.55 -32.48 1.07
C ILE A 335 1.59 -32.60 2.60
N PRO A 336 2.26 -31.68 3.31
CA PRO A 336 2.34 -31.72 4.76
C PRO A 336 0.94 -31.62 5.40
N GLU A 337 0.71 -32.43 6.43
CA GLU A 337 -0.50 -32.29 7.24
C GLU A 337 -0.59 -30.90 7.86
N VAL A 338 -1.79 -30.32 7.82
CA VAL A 338 -2.05 -29.03 8.46
C VAL A 338 -2.04 -29.21 9.97
N ILE A 339 -1.06 -28.63 10.63
CA ILE A 339 -0.97 -28.58 12.09
C ILE A 339 -1.28 -27.17 12.62
N GLY A 340 -1.76 -27.10 13.86
CA GLY A 340 -2.01 -25.82 14.53
C GLY A 340 -0.74 -25.00 14.76
N PRO A 341 -0.87 -23.67 15.01
CA PRO A 341 0.27 -22.77 15.19
C PRO A 341 1.17 -23.14 16.38
N ILE A 342 0.58 -23.66 17.46
CA ILE A 342 1.31 -24.11 18.65
C ILE A 342 2.14 -25.35 18.32
N SER A 343 1.53 -26.35 17.69
CA SER A 343 2.22 -27.56 17.23
C SER A 343 3.33 -27.22 16.23
N MET A 344 3.09 -26.25 15.34
CA MET A 344 4.10 -25.76 14.42
C MET A 344 5.27 -25.08 15.16
N ALA A 345 5.00 -24.27 16.18
CA ALA A 345 6.05 -23.67 17.00
C ALA A 345 6.90 -24.72 17.72
N ILE A 346 6.27 -25.76 18.29
CA ILE A 346 6.98 -26.88 18.92
C ILE A 346 7.84 -27.63 17.89
N LYS A 347 7.29 -27.92 16.70
CA LYS A 347 8.02 -28.57 15.60
C LYS A 347 9.26 -27.77 15.21
N VAL A 348 9.13 -26.46 14.99
CA VAL A 348 10.25 -25.56 14.65
C VAL A 348 11.31 -25.54 15.74
N TYR A 349 10.89 -25.40 17.00
CA TYR A 349 11.81 -25.39 18.14
C TYR A 349 12.60 -26.70 18.24
N ASN A 350 11.93 -27.85 18.09
CA ASN A 350 12.58 -29.16 18.18
C ASN A 350 13.55 -29.41 17.01
N GLN A 351 13.24 -28.92 15.80
CA GLN A 351 14.06 -29.17 14.61
C GLN A 351 15.23 -28.20 14.46
N GLN A 352 15.05 -26.93 14.83
CA GLN A 352 15.99 -25.85 14.49
C GLN A 352 16.38 -24.97 15.68
N GLY A 353 15.79 -25.23 16.86
CA GLY A 353 16.04 -24.48 18.08
C GLY A 353 15.37 -23.10 18.11
N PHE A 354 15.58 -22.40 19.23
CA PHE A 354 14.99 -21.09 19.48
C PHE A 354 15.49 -20.00 18.52
N SER A 355 16.74 -20.11 18.04
CA SER A 355 17.34 -19.13 17.13
C SER A 355 16.55 -18.96 15.83
N LYS A 356 15.87 -20.02 15.35
CA LYS A 356 15.05 -19.97 14.14
C LYS A 356 13.95 -18.92 14.17
N PHE A 357 13.35 -18.66 15.34
CA PHE A 357 12.31 -17.63 15.49
C PHE A 357 12.83 -16.20 15.26
N PHE A 358 14.15 -16.02 15.31
CA PHE A 358 14.83 -14.73 15.12
C PHE A 358 15.67 -14.71 13.84
N ASN A 359 15.52 -15.68 12.95
CA ASN A 359 16.22 -15.66 11.66
C ASN A 359 15.74 -14.49 10.81
N GLY A 360 16.66 -13.63 10.39
CA GLY A 360 16.34 -12.39 9.68
C GLY A 360 15.89 -11.24 10.59
N PHE A 361 16.00 -11.37 11.91
CA PHE A 361 15.61 -10.31 12.86
C PHE A 361 16.30 -8.97 12.59
N SER A 362 17.58 -9.00 12.19
CA SER A 362 18.34 -7.81 11.79
C SER A 362 17.73 -7.08 10.58
N LEU A 363 17.02 -7.77 9.68
CA LEU A 363 16.25 -7.19 8.58
C LEU A 363 14.82 -6.84 8.98
N ALA A 364 14.23 -7.57 9.94
CA ALA A 364 12.92 -7.27 10.47
C ALA A 364 12.88 -5.86 11.08
N ILE A 365 13.92 -5.46 11.82
CA ILE A 365 14.01 -4.12 12.42
C ILE A 365 13.87 -3.00 11.39
N PRO A 366 14.74 -2.85 10.37
CA PRO A 366 14.61 -1.78 9.38
C PRO A 366 13.29 -1.89 8.59
N PHE A 367 12.81 -3.09 8.29
CA PHE A 367 11.49 -3.30 7.69
C PHE A 367 10.37 -2.66 8.54
N TYR A 368 10.32 -2.96 9.84
CA TYR A 368 9.31 -2.41 10.73
C TYR A 368 9.51 -0.91 11.02
N ILE A 369 10.74 -0.40 11.01
CA ILE A 369 11.01 1.04 11.09
C ILE A 369 10.41 1.76 9.89
N ILE A 370 10.71 1.30 8.67
CA ILE A 370 10.21 1.88 7.41
C ILE A 370 8.68 1.83 7.39
N ARG A 371 8.10 0.69 7.77
CA ARG A 371 6.65 0.53 7.86
C ARG A 371 6.03 1.51 8.87
N SER A 372 6.65 1.68 10.03
CA SER A 372 6.19 2.61 11.07
C SER A 372 6.22 4.06 10.59
N ILE A 373 7.26 4.47 9.87
CA ILE A 373 7.35 5.79 9.23
C ILE A 373 6.23 5.96 8.20
N SER A 374 6.03 4.97 7.33
CA SER A 374 4.97 4.99 6.31
C SER A 374 3.56 5.15 6.93
N THR A 375 3.27 4.42 8.01
CA THR A 375 1.98 4.52 8.72
C THR A 375 1.78 5.85 9.45
N ARG A 376 2.84 6.55 9.85
CA ARG A 376 2.72 7.88 10.45
C ARG A 376 2.47 8.96 9.40
N ILE A 377 2.99 8.77 8.19
CA ILE A 377 2.71 9.66 7.06
C ILE A 377 1.27 9.45 6.57
N SER A 378 0.78 8.21 6.55
CA SER A 378 -0.59 7.85 6.18
C SER A 378 -1.42 7.48 7.41
N PRO A 379 -2.09 8.42 8.11
CA PRO A 379 -3.02 8.02 9.16
C PRO A 379 -4.08 7.06 8.56
N PRO A 380 -4.50 6.04 9.32
CA PRO A 380 -5.52 5.10 8.86
C PRO A 380 -6.78 5.87 8.45
N ARG A 381 -7.41 5.47 7.33
CA ARG A 381 -8.56 6.16 6.70
C ARG A 381 -9.75 6.36 7.65
N ASN A 382 -9.83 5.67 8.79
CA ASN A 382 -10.92 5.81 9.75
C ASN A 382 -10.80 7.04 10.68
N LEU A 383 -9.94 8.02 10.38
CA LEU A 383 -9.84 9.26 11.15
C LEU A 383 -10.23 10.53 10.37
N ASN A 384 -10.53 10.42 9.07
CA ASN A 384 -11.06 11.53 8.29
C ASN A 384 -12.53 11.25 7.95
N LEU A 385 -13.40 11.19 8.96
CA LEU A 385 -14.84 11.43 8.77
C LEU A 385 -15.17 12.94 8.83
N TYR A 386 -14.17 13.81 8.92
CA TYR A 386 -14.30 15.26 8.85
C TYR A 386 -13.11 15.89 8.11
N SER A 387 -12.96 15.58 6.82
CA SER A 387 -12.25 16.44 5.86
C SER A 387 -12.46 15.91 4.44
N ASP A 388 -13.26 16.66 3.69
CA ASP A 388 -13.52 16.65 2.24
C ASP A 388 -14.21 15.44 1.59
#